data_AF-A0A7X9Q9E6-F1
#
_entry.id   AF-A0A7X9Q9E6-F1
#
_cell.length_a   1.000
_cell.length_b   1.000
_cell.length_c   1.000
_cell.angle_alpha   90.00
_cell.angle_beta   90.00
_cell.angle_gamma   90.00
#
_symmetry.space_group_name_H-M   'P 1'
#
loop_
_entity.id
_entity.type
_entity.pdbx_description
1 polymer ?
#
loop_
_entity_poly.entity_id
_entity_poly.type
_entity_poly.pdbx_seq_one_letter_code
_entity_poly.pdbx_strand_id
1 'polypeptide(L)'
;MKYNSVFEIIGPVMIGPSSSHTAGAVRIGQLARKLYVEKPEIIDIHFYGSFAQTYRGHATDIAVIGGLLGFETDDIRIRYSLQYAEKLGIKVNF
;
A
#
# COMPACT_ATOMS: atom_id res chain seq x y z
N MET A 1 10.92 -4.85 24.96
CA MET A 1 9.76 -5.09 24.06
C MET A 1 9.03 -6.32 24.56
N LYS A 2 7.71 -6.26 24.73
CA LYS A 2 6.89 -7.43 25.09
C LYS A 2 6.33 -8.03 23.80
N TYR A 3 7.06 -8.94 23.19
CA TYR A 3 6.50 -9.87 22.20
C TYR A 3 6.23 -11.18 22.93
N ASN A 4 5.01 -11.70 22.81
CA ASN A 4 4.57 -12.90 23.52
C ASN A 4 4.67 -14.16 22.64
N SER A 5 4.94 -14.00 21.35
CA SER A 5 5.03 -15.11 20.39
C SER A 5 6.00 -14.79 19.24
N VAL A 6 6.64 -15.82 18.70
CA VAL A 6 7.50 -15.70 17.50
C VAL A 6 6.71 -15.19 16.29
N PHE A 7 5.41 -15.46 16.23
CA PHE A 7 4.53 -14.98 15.17
C PHE A 7 4.28 -13.45 15.20
N GLU A 8 4.60 -12.78 16.31
CA GLU A 8 4.56 -11.32 16.40
C GLU A 8 5.85 -10.66 15.88
N ILE A 9 6.92 -11.46 15.72
CA ILE A 9 8.25 -11.02 15.27
C ILE A 9 8.40 -11.29 13.77
N ILE A 10 7.88 -12.42 13.29
CA ILE A 10 7.89 -12.77 11.87
C ILE A 10 6.82 -11.96 11.14
N GLY A 11 7.28 -10.97 10.36
CA GLY A 11 6.42 -10.21 9.47
C GLY A 11 5.77 -11.08 8.38
N PRO A 12 4.70 -10.60 7.73
CA PRO A 12 4.07 -11.33 6.64
C PRO A 12 5.06 -11.54 5.49
N VAL A 13 4.81 -12.56 4.67
CA VAL A 13 5.40 -12.60 3.33
C VAL A 13 4.94 -11.36 2.58
N MET A 14 5.88 -10.68 1.92
CA MET A 14 5.61 -9.40 1.27
C MET A 14 6.51 -9.16 0.07
N ILE A 15 6.07 -8.29 -0.83
CA ILE A 15 6.92 -7.66 -1.82
C ILE A 15 7.81 -6.61 -1.12
N GLY A 16 9.10 -6.58 -1.47
CA GLY A 16 10.03 -5.56 -0.99
C GLY A 16 9.75 -4.17 -1.60
N PRO A 17 10.50 -3.13 -1.19
CA PRO A 17 11.74 -3.22 -0.40
C PRO A 17 11.57 -3.11 1.12
N SER A 18 10.41 -2.68 1.64
CA SER A 18 10.28 -2.28 3.05
C SER A 18 9.02 -2.81 3.74
N SER A 19 9.18 -3.37 4.94
CA SER A 19 8.03 -3.84 5.73
C SER A 19 7.15 -2.70 6.23
N SER A 20 7.74 -1.57 6.61
CA SER A 20 7.01 -0.40 7.09
C SER A 20 6.41 0.42 5.96
N HIS A 21 7.20 0.69 4.91
CA HIS A 21 6.84 1.64 3.86
C HIS A 21 6.16 0.97 2.65
N THR A 22 6.29 -0.35 2.48
CA THR A 22 5.64 -1.10 1.41
C THR A 22 4.49 -1.93 2.00
N ALA A 23 4.76 -2.95 2.82
CA ALA A 23 3.68 -3.80 3.37
C ALA A 23 2.75 -3.02 4.31
N GLY A 24 3.29 -2.10 5.12
CA GLY A 24 2.47 -1.18 5.92
C GLY A 24 1.57 -0.28 5.07
N ALA A 25 2.09 0.26 3.97
CA ALA A 25 1.32 1.10 3.05
C ALA A 25 0.21 0.31 2.31
N VAL A 26 0.48 -0.93 1.89
CA VAL A 26 -0.55 -1.84 1.34
C VAL A 26 -1.68 -2.02 2.36
N ARG A 27 -1.36 -2.33 3.62
CA ARG A 27 -2.36 -2.51 4.67
C ARG A 27 -3.20 -1.25 4.92
N ILE A 28 -2.60 -0.07 4.85
CA ILE A 28 -3.33 1.21 4.94
C ILE A 28 -4.32 1.35 3.77
N GLY A 29 -3.88 1.06 2.54
CA GLY A 29 -4.75 1.09 1.36
C GLY A 29 -5.89 0.09 1.44
N GLN A 30 -5.62 -1.13 1.91
CA GLN A 30 -6.64 -2.17 2.12
C GLN A 30 -7.68 -1.75 3.18
N LEU A 31 -7.24 -1.08 4.26
CA LEU A 31 -8.16 -0.53 5.25
C LEU A 31 -9.07 0.52 4.62
N ALA A 32 -8.51 1.47 3.87
CA ALA A 32 -9.29 2.50 3.18
C ALA A 32 -10.31 1.89 2.20
N ARG A 33 -9.92 0.87 1.43
CA ARG A 33 -10.84 0.11 0.56
C ARG A 33 -11.97 -0.57 1.33
N LYS A 34 -11.70 -1.12 2.51
CA LYS A 34 -12.75 -1.73 3.34
C LYS A 34 -13.73 -0.69 3.88
N LEU A 35 -13.27 0.54 4.10
CA LEU A 35 -14.12 1.66 4.52
C LEU A 35 -14.92 2.25 3.36
N TYR A 36 -14.38 2.23 2.14
CA TYR A 36 -15.03 2.72 0.92
C TYR A 36 -15.17 1.60 -0.12
N VAL A 37 -16.35 0.96 -0.14
CA VAL A 37 -16.59 -0.31 -0.85
C VAL A 37 -16.77 -0.13 -2.36
N GLU A 38 -17.06 1.09 -2.82
CA GLU A 38 -17.25 1.41 -4.23
C GLU A 38 -15.92 1.64 -4.95
N LYS A 39 -15.94 1.57 -6.29
CA LYS A 39 -14.78 1.91 -7.11
C LYS A 39 -14.63 3.44 -7.13
N PRO A 40 -13.54 4.03 -6.61
CA PRO A 40 -13.34 5.46 -6.70
C PRO A 40 -13.09 5.89 -8.16
N GLU A 41 -13.47 7.12 -8.49
CA GLU A 41 -13.04 7.78 -9.73
C GLU A 41 -11.71 8.50 -9.54
N ILE A 42 -11.48 9.02 -8.33
CA ILE A 42 -10.30 9.79 -7.95
C ILE A 42 -9.76 9.27 -6.62
N ILE A 43 -8.44 9.15 -6.53
CA ILE A 43 -7.69 8.86 -5.31
C ILE A 43 -6.69 9.98 -5.11
N ASP A 44 -6.82 10.72 -4.01
CA ASP A 44 -5.86 11.74 -3.59
C ASP A 44 -5.06 11.21 -2.38
N ILE A 45 -3.74 11.15 -2.52
CA ILE A 45 -2.85 10.64 -1.48
C ILE A 45 -1.97 11.77 -0.97
N HIS A 46 -2.01 12.02 0.33
CA HIS A 46 -1.09 12.94 0.99
C HIS A 46 -0.20 12.18 1.96
N PHE A 47 1.09 12.19 1.68
CA PHE A 47 2.09 11.61 2.58
C PHE A 47 2.59 12.66 3.57
N TYR A 48 2.82 12.24 4.81
CA TYR A 48 3.37 13.07 5.87
C TYR A 48 4.62 12.43 6.49
N GLY A 49 5.48 13.25 7.11
CA GLY A 49 6.65 12.76 7.85
C GLY A 49 7.59 11.88 7.01
N SER A 50 7.97 10.73 7.56
CA SER A 50 8.90 9.79 6.90
C SER A 50 8.36 9.22 5.58
N PHE A 51 7.04 9.04 5.48
CA PHE A 51 6.40 8.64 4.22
C PHE A 51 6.63 9.71 3.16
N ALA A 52 6.38 10.99 3.47
CA ALA A 52 6.55 12.08 2.51
C ALA A 52 7.99 12.18 1.98
N GLN A 53 8.96 11.94 2.86
CA GLN A 53 10.39 12.06 2.53
C GLN A 53 10.89 10.92 1.64
N THR A 54 10.27 9.74 1.70
CA THR A 54 10.85 8.53 1.10
C THR A 54 9.89 7.71 0.23
N TYR A 55 8.68 8.21 -0.04
CA TYR A 55 7.63 7.40 -0.67
C TYR A 55 8.05 6.77 -2.00
N ARG A 56 8.80 7.48 -2.86
CA ARG A 56 9.30 6.93 -4.14
C ARG A 56 10.40 5.89 -3.94
N GLY A 57 11.30 6.11 -2.99
CA GLY A 57 12.44 5.23 -2.73
C GLY A 57 12.05 3.91 -2.08
N HIS A 58 10.96 3.90 -1.31
CA HIS A 58 10.42 2.69 -0.67
C HIS A 58 9.14 2.16 -1.31
N ALA A 59 8.79 2.64 -2.51
CA ALA A 59 7.62 2.22 -3.27
C ALA A 59 6.27 2.39 -2.53
N THR A 60 6.20 3.35 -1.61
CA THR A 60 5.03 3.62 -0.77
C THR A 60 3.84 4.12 -1.58
N ASP A 61 4.10 4.94 -2.61
CA ASP A 61 3.08 5.39 -3.58
C ASP A 61 2.35 4.22 -4.25
N ILE A 62 3.11 3.33 -4.87
CA ILE A 62 2.52 2.19 -5.58
C ILE A 62 1.97 1.14 -4.61
N ALA A 63 2.52 1.02 -3.40
CA ALA A 63 2.05 0.12 -2.36
C ALA A 63 0.67 0.52 -1.83
N VAL A 64 0.46 1.80 -1.48
CA VAL A 64 -0.84 2.26 -0.97
C VAL A 64 -1.92 2.11 -2.04
N ILE A 65 -1.60 2.40 -3.30
CA ILE A 65 -2.53 2.15 -4.43
C ILE A 65 -2.82 0.66 -4.57
N GLY A 66 -1.83 -0.21 -4.46
CA GLY A 66 -2.04 -1.66 -4.52
C GLY A 66 -3.04 -2.13 -3.47
N GLY A 67 -2.89 -1.64 -2.23
CA GLY A 67 -3.86 -1.89 -1.16
C GLY A 67 -5.27 -1.37 -1.48
N LEU A 68 -5.38 -0.16 -2.02
CA LEU A 68 -6.66 0.43 -2.45
C LEU A 68 -7.34 -0.36 -3.57
N LEU A 69 -6.55 -0.98 -4.45
CA LEU A 69 -7.01 -1.90 -5.49
C LEU A 69 -7.33 -3.31 -4.97
N GLY A 70 -7.02 -3.60 -3.70
CA GLY A 70 -7.32 -4.86 -3.04
C GLY A 70 -6.24 -5.93 -3.22
N PHE A 71 -5.00 -5.55 -3.50
CA PHE A 71 -3.87 -6.47 -3.55
C PHE A 71 -3.38 -6.79 -2.13
N GLU A 72 -2.89 -8.02 -1.93
CA GLU A 72 -2.27 -8.48 -0.69
C GLU A 72 -0.78 -8.10 -0.63
N THR A 73 -0.16 -8.15 0.54
CA THR A 73 1.20 -7.63 0.76
C THR A 73 2.28 -8.34 -0.04
N ASP A 74 2.06 -9.58 -0.46
CA ASP A 74 2.94 -10.41 -1.28
C ASP A 74 2.60 -10.41 -2.78
N ASP A 75 1.61 -9.62 -3.20
CA ASP A 75 1.14 -9.61 -4.58
C ASP A 75 2.12 -8.87 -5.51
N ILE A 76 2.60 -9.58 -6.53
CA ILE A 76 3.52 -9.03 -7.53
C ILE A 76 2.93 -7.87 -8.34
N ARG A 77 1.59 -7.75 -8.40
CA ARG A 77 0.88 -6.67 -9.10
C ARG A 77 1.09 -5.32 -8.44
N ILE A 78 1.52 -5.26 -7.18
CA ILE A 78 1.83 -4.00 -6.47
C ILE A 78 2.82 -3.14 -7.27
N ARG A 79 3.79 -3.76 -7.95
CA ARG A 79 4.76 -3.03 -8.79
C ARG A 79 4.11 -2.22 -9.91
N TYR A 80 2.89 -2.61 -10.31
CA TYR A 80 2.15 -2.05 -11.44
C TYR A 80 0.85 -1.37 -10.99
N SER A 81 0.68 -1.09 -9.68
CA SER A 81 -0.56 -0.54 -9.11
C SER A 81 -1.09 0.68 -9.84
N LEU A 82 -0.22 1.63 -10.20
CA LEU A 82 -0.62 2.83 -10.95
C LEU A 82 -1.17 2.50 -12.34
N GLN A 83 -0.59 1.52 -13.02
CA GLN A 83 -1.08 1.06 -14.33
C GLN A 83 -2.43 0.35 -14.21
N TYR A 84 -2.64 -0.42 -13.14
CA TYR A 84 -3.94 -1.03 -12.86
C TYR A 84 -5.00 0.01 -12.52
N ALA A 85 -4.66 1.04 -11.73
CA ALA A 85 -5.56 2.16 -11.45
C ALA A 85 -5.96 2.89 -12.73
N GLU A 86 -5.00 3.20 -13.60
CA GLU A 86 -5.25 3.82 -14.90
C GLU A 86 -6.18 2.98 -15.79
N LYS A 87 -5.94 1.67 -15.88
CA LYS A 87 -6.81 0.73 -16.63
C LYS A 87 -8.24 0.66 -16.11
N LEU A 88 -8.44 0.93 -14.82
CA LEU A 88 -9.76 0.98 -14.18
C LEU A 88 -10.42 2.37 -14.28
N GLY A 89 -9.79 3.29 -15.00
CA GLY A 89 -10.24 4.68 -15.15
C GLY A 89 -10.17 5.47 -13.84
N ILE A 90 -9.25 5.11 -12.94
CA ILE A 90 -9.08 5.78 -11.65
C ILE A 90 -7.96 6.80 -11.78
N LYS A 91 -8.26 8.07 -11.51
CA LYS A 91 -7.27 9.14 -11.46
C LYS A 91 -6.57 9.11 -10.10
N VAL A 92 -5.24 9.08 -10.10
CA VAL A 92 -4.43 9.10 -8.87
C VAL A 92 -3.64 10.40 -8.80
N ASN A 93 -3.76 11.12 -7.69
CA ASN A 93 -2.97 12.32 -7.39
C ASN A 93 -2.16 12.11 -6.10
N PHE A 94 -1.00 12.75 -6.01
CA PHE A 94 -0.09 12.74 -4.86
C PHE A 94 0.23 14.17 -4.41
#